data_AF-A0AAJ3CG34-F1
#
_entry.id   AF-A0AAJ3CG34-F1
#
_cell.length_a   1.000
_cell.length_b   1.000
_cell.length_c   1.000
_cell.angle_alpha   90.00
_cell.angle_beta   90.00
_cell.angle_gamma   90.00
#
_symmetry.space_group_name_H-M   'P 1'
#
loop_
_entity.id
_entity.type
_entity.pdbx_description
1 polymer ?
#
loop_
_entity_poly.entity_id
_entity_poly.type
_entity_poly.pdbx_seq_one_letter_code
_entity_poly.pdbx_strand_id
1 'polypeptide(L)'
;MQARRLIVIATLTLGLLMNQPSAAQSQIPSDVPHTGMSLQALERAYIESYEQSGFRLASRHEQSNSVGSLTIDLAFQLKSAPKGPDAPGTTLTILSDRPPGCGCALVRQSFRGFDADSPDWPTVARGEHALVKADTAALAKVRQRLGVSLPAMDMPIP
;
A
#
# COMPACT_ATOMS: atom_id res chain seq x y z
N MET A 1 12.09 25.97 61.65
CA MET A 1 12.32 24.76 60.85
C MET A 1 11.23 24.63 59.80
N GLN A 2 11.66 24.35 58.57
CA GLN A 2 11.00 24.29 57.25
C GLN A 2 9.46 24.25 57.12
N ALA A 3 8.97 25.16 56.27
CA ALA A 3 7.71 25.08 55.54
C ALA A 3 7.75 24.01 54.43
N ARG A 4 6.65 23.28 54.23
CA ARG A 4 6.37 22.44 53.04
C ARG A 4 4.91 22.70 52.64
N ARG A 5 4.62 23.69 51.79
CA ARG A 5 4.50 23.67 50.32
C ARG A 5 3.51 22.61 49.78
N LEU A 6 2.28 23.07 49.55
CA LEU A 6 1.38 22.56 48.50
C LEU A 6 2.09 22.61 47.14
N ILE A 7 1.97 21.55 46.34
CA ILE A 7 2.16 21.60 44.89
C ILE A 7 0.97 20.91 44.25
N VAL A 8 0.06 21.73 43.72
CA VAL A 8 -0.96 21.32 42.75
C VAL A 8 -0.25 21.19 41.42
N ILE A 9 -0.16 19.99 40.86
CA ILE A 9 0.35 19.78 39.50
C ILE A 9 -0.87 19.62 38.59
N ALA A 10 -1.30 20.74 38.02
CA ALA A 10 -2.12 20.76 36.82
C ALA A 10 -1.18 20.73 35.61
N THR A 11 -0.93 19.54 35.05
CA THR A 11 -0.26 19.43 33.76
C THR A 11 -1.31 19.49 32.66
N LEU A 12 -1.33 20.64 31.97
CA LEU A 12 -2.01 20.89 30.71
C LEU A 12 -1.78 19.74 29.72
N THR A 13 -2.83 19.02 29.36
CA THR A 13 -2.91 18.25 28.12
C THR A 13 -3.24 19.21 26.99
N LEU A 14 -2.24 19.89 26.42
CA LEU A 14 -2.42 20.62 25.17
C LEU A 14 -1.14 20.60 24.35
N GLY A 15 -1.21 19.93 23.19
CA GLY A 15 -0.22 20.03 22.13
C GLY A 15 0.44 18.69 21.78
N LEU A 16 0.35 18.32 20.50
CA LEU A 16 1.02 17.20 19.81
C LEU A 16 0.21 15.91 19.65
N LEU A 17 -1.05 16.02 19.21
CA LEU A 17 -1.54 15.07 18.19
C LEU A 17 -0.90 15.47 16.86
N MET A 18 0.40 15.18 16.72
CA MET A 18 1.00 15.09 15.40
C MET A 18 0.35 13.88 14.72
N ASN A 19 -0.20 14.10 13.53
CA ASN A 19 -0.52 13.05 12.57
C ASN A 19 0.76 12.28 12.21
N GLN A 20 1.22 11.41 13.11
CA GLN A 20 2.18 10.39 12.74
C GLN A 20 1.38 9.37 11.92
N PRO A 21 1.68 9.16 10.62
CA PRO A 21 1.21 7.97 9.95
C PRO A 21 1.70 6.79 10.78
N SER A 22 0.79 5.87 11.13
CA SER A 22 1.12 4.64 11.83
C SER A 22 2.33 3.99 11.14
N ALA A 23 3.30 3.50 11.92
CA ALA A 23 4.46 2.77 11.43
C ALA A 23 4.10 1.57 10.52
N ALA A 24 2.82 1.20 10.48
CA ALA A 24 2.26 0.19 9.58
C ALA A 24 2.03 0.67 8.13
N GLN A 25 2.35 1.91 7.77
CA GLN A 25 2.35 2.37 6.37
C GLN A 25 3.79 2.52 5.88
N SER A 26 4.37 1.42 5.40
CA SER A 26 5.63 1.50 4.66
C SER A 26 5.37 2.20 3.33
N GLN A 27 5.83 3.45 3.19
CA GLN A 27 5.91 4.13 1.91
C GLN A 27 7.04 3.48 1.12
N ILE A 28 6.69 2.67 0.12
CA ILE A 28 7.67 1.95 -0.71
C ILE A 28 7.56 2.48 -2.14
N PRO A 29 8.25 3.59 -2.46
CA PRO A 29 8.29 4.08 -3.82
C PRO A 29 9.16 3.14 -4.68
N SER A 30 8.51 2.16 -5.31
CA SER A 30 9.05 1.44 -6.46
C SER A 30 8.33 1.98 -7.68
N ASP A 31 9.02 2.67 -8.58
CA ASP A 31 8.48 3.05 -9.89
C ASP A 31 8.81 1.94 -10.90
N VAL A 32 7.79 1.22 -11.36
CA VAL A 32 7.95 0.24 -12.44
C VAL A 32 7.39 0.80 -13.74
N PRO A 33 8.24 1.19 -14.71
CA PRO A 33 7.77 1.71 -15.99
C PRO A 33 7.19 0.58 -16.87
N HIS A 34 6.05 0.85 -17.47
CA HIS A 34 5.37 0.00 -18.45
C HIS A 34 5.24 0.75 -19.77
N THR A 35 6.12 0.43 -20.73
CA THR A 35 6.11 1.01 -22.08
C THR A 35 5.33 0.12 -23.05
N GLY A 36 4.54 0.74 -23.93
CA GLY A 36 3.83 0.01 -25.01
C GLY A 36 2.55 -0.70 -24.57
N MET A 37 2.08 -0.47 -23.34
CA MET A 37 0.82 -1.01 -22.82
C MET A 37 -0.23 0.07 -22.65
N SER A 38 -1.50 -0.22 -22.96
CA SER A 38 -2.58 0.69 -22.62
C SER A 38 -2.84 0.65 -21.11
N LEU A 39 -3.23 1.80 -20.55
CA LEU A 39 -3.59 1.92 -19.14
C LEU A 39 -4.62 0.87 -18.71
N GLN A 40 -5.62 0.63 -19.56
CA GLN A 40 -6.67 -0.36 -19.30
C GLN A 40 -6.14 -1.79 -19.26
N ALA A 41 -5.19 -2.15 -20.13
CA ALA A 41 -4.59 -3.48 -20.14
C ALA A 41 -3.74 -3.70 -18.88
N LEU A 42 -2.98 -2.67 -18.47
CA LEU A 42 -2.18 -2.70 -17.26
C LEU A 42 -3.06 -2.88 -16.02
N GLU A 43 -4.07 -2.02 -15.86
CA GLU A 43 -5.01 -2.08 -14.75
C GLU A 43 -5.67 -3.46 -14.62
N ARG A 44 -6.18 -3.98 -15.75
CA ARG A 44 -6.83 -5.30 -15.79
C ARG A 44 -5.87 -6.41 -15.39
N ALA A 45 -4.63 -6.37 -15.85
CA ALA A 45 -3.63 -7.37 -15.50
C ALA A 45 -3.34 -7.38 -13.99
N TYR A 46 -3.26 -6.22 -13.35
CA TYR A 46 -3.10 -6.11 -11.90
C TYR A 46 -4.33 -6.67 -11.16
N ILE A 47 -5.53 -6.19 -11.49
CA ILE A 47 -6.77 -6.64 -10.84
C ILE A 47 -6.92 -8.16 -10.92
N GLU A 48 -6.83 -8.73 -12.12
CA GLU A 48 -7.05 -10.17 -12.30
C GLU A 48 -5.95 -11.02 -11.62
N SER A 49 -4.70 -10.55 -11.63
CA SER A 49 -3.59 -11.27 -10.99
C SER A 49 -3.72 -11.30 -9.47
N TYR A 50 -4.10 -10.18 -8.87
CA TYR A 50 -4.34 -10.08 -7.44
C TYR A 50 -5.56 -10.91 -7.03
N GLU A 51 -6.66 -10.82 -7.77
CA GLU A 51 -7.86 -11.57 -7.46
C GLU A 51 -7.66 -13.08 -7.51
N GLN A 52 -6.89 -13.56 -8.49
CA GLN A 52 -6.49 -14.97 -8.61
C GLN A 52 -5.46 -15.41 -7.57
N SER A 53 -4.86 -14.47 -6.84
CA SER A 53 -3.84 -14.75 -5.81
C SER A 53 -4.40 -14.59 -4.40
N GLY A 54 -5.73 -14.58 -4.26
CA GLY A 54 -6.40 -14.55 -2.96
C GLY A 54 -6.68 -13.14 -2.46
N PHE A 55 -6.47 -12.10 -3.26
CA PHE A 55 -6.93 -10.75 -2.94
C PHE A 55 -8.34 -10.51 -3.47
N ARG A 56 -8.96 -9.43 -2.99
CA ARG A 56 -10.16 -8.79 -3.54
C ARG A 56 -9.85 -7.32 -3.77
N LEU A 57 -10.35 -6.74 -4.85
CA LEU A 57 -10.31 -5.30 -5.04
C LEU A 57 -11.29 -4.64 -4.05
N ALA A 58 -10.76 -3.87 -3.11
CA ALA A 58 -11.54 -3.18 -2.08
C ALA A 58 -12.00 -1.80 -2.56
N SER A 59 -11.17 -1.10 -3.33
CA SER A 59 -11.55 0.13 -4.01
C SER A 59 -10.72 0.37 -5.26
N ARG A 60 -11.32 1.10 -6.20
CA ARG A 60 -10.66 1.70 -7.36
C ARG A 60 -10.98 3.19 -7.34
N HIS A 61 -9.95 4.03 -7.41
CA HIS A 61 -10.14 5.47 -7.45
C HIS A 61 -9.32 6.06 -8.60
N GLU A 62 -9.97 6.87 -9.44
CA GLU A 62 -9.35 7.48 -10.62
C GLU A 62 -9.39 8.99 -10.47
N GLN A 63 -8.25 9.64 -10.71
CA GLN A 63 -8.09 11.08 -10.67
C GLN A 63 -7.36 11.56 -11.91
N SER A 64 -7.87 12.60 -12.55
CA SER A 64 -7.16 13.33 -13.60
C SER A 64 -6.79 14.71 -13.10
N ASN A 65 -5.61 15.19 -13.49
CA ASN A 65 -5.22 16.58 -13.23
C ASN A 65 -5.48 17.46 -14.47
N SER A 66 -5.45 18.78 -14.27
CA SER A 66 -5.67 19.77 -15.34
C SER A 66 -4.62 19.75 -16.46
N VAL A 67 -3.52 19.02 -16.27
CA VAL A 67 -2.42 18.87 -17.23
C VAL A 67 -2.55 17.57 -18.05
N GLY A 68 -3.61 16.78 -17.80
CA GLY A 68 -3.92 15.55 -18.52
C GLY A 68 -3.16 14.32 -18.02
N SER A 69 -2.51 14.37 -16.85
CA SER A 69 -2.04 13.16 -16.18
C SER A 69 -3.21 12.45 -15.51
N LEU A 70 -3.16 11.12 -15.51
CA LEU A 70 -4.17 10.24 -14.96
C LEU A 70 -3.54 9.32 -13.91
N THR A 71 -4.18 9.25 -12.76
CA THR A 71 -3.80 8.39 -11.64
C THR A 71 -4.92 7.43 -11.33
N ILE A 72 -4.61 6.14 -11.18
CA ILE A 72 -5.56 5.11 -10.77
C ILE A 72 -5.02 4.39 -9.53
N ASP A 73 -5.69 4.55 -8.40
CA ASP A 73 -5.42 3.80 -7.17
C ASP A 73 -6.25 2.52 -7.13
N LEU A 74 -5.58 1.40 -6.89
CA LEU A 74 -6.14 0.07 -6.73
C LEU A 74 -5.81 -0.43 -5.32
N ALA A 75 -6.81 -0.47 -4.44
CA ALA A 75 -6.66 -1.01 -3.09
C ALA A 75 -7.06 -2.48 -3.06
N PHE A 76 -6.15 -3.36 -2.70
CA PHE A 76 -6.36 -4.80 -2.59
C PHE A 76 -6.34 -5.23 -1.13
N GLN A 77 -7.27 -6.10 -0.75
CA GLN A 77 -7.31 -6.74 0.57
C GLN A 77 -7.24 -8.26 0.42
N LEU A 78 -6.62 -8.94 1.38
CA LEU A 78 -6.65 -10.40 1.41
C LEU A 78 -8.07 -10.91 1.67
N LYS A 79 -8.51 -11.89 0.87
CA LYS A 79 -9.84 -12.53 1.01
C LYS A 79 -9.97 -13.29 2.34
N SER A 80 -8.87 -13.79 2.87
CA SER A 80 -8.82 -14.51 4.14
C SER A 80 -9.06 -13.63 5.37
N ALA A 81 -8.95 -12.31 5.23
CA ALA A 81 -9.18 -11.37 6.33
C ALA A 81 -10.57 -10.70 6.26
N PRO A 82 -11.14 -10.27 7.40
CA PRO A 82 -12.32 -9.41 7.42
C PRO A 82 -12.15 -8.15 6.57
N LYS A 83 -13.26 -7.60 6.06
CA LYS A 83 -13.25 -6.32 5.34
C LYS A 83 -13.08 -5.18 6.35
N GLY A 84 -12.36 -4.14 5.95
CA GLY A 84 -12.20 -2.93 6.76
C GLY A 84 -11.01 -2.09 6.30
N PRO A 85 -10.88 -0.85 6.77
CA PRO A 85 -9.75 0.01 6.46
C PRO A 85 -8.41 -0.59 6.92
N ASP A 86 -8.43 -1.38 8.00
CA ASP A 86 -7.24 -1.99 8.60
C ASP A 86 -6.97 -3.42 8.13
N ALA A 87 -7.76 -3.90 7.16
CA ALA A 87 -7.61 -5.24 6.62
C ALA A 87 -6.24 -5.43 5.95
N PRO A 88 -5.58 -6.58 6.13
CA PRO A 88 -4.32 -6.88 5.48
C PRO A 88 -4.42 -6.75 3.95
N GLY A 89 -3.46 -6.04 3.35
CA GLY A 89 -3.58 -5.64 1.95
C GLY A 89 -2.49 -4.68 1.47
N THR A 90 -2.67 -4.21 0.25
CA THR A 90 -1.76 -3.27 -0.41
C THR A 90 -2.53 -2.33 -1.33
N THR A 91 -2.08 -1.09 -1.43
CA THR A 91 -2.58 -0.14 -2.43
C THR A 91 -1.50 0.12 -3.47
N LEU A 92 -1.88 -0.01 -4.74
CA LEU A 92 -1.04 0.28 -5.90
C LEU A 92 -1.62 1.48 -6.65
N THR A 93 -0.75 2.36 -7.11
CA THR A 93 -1.10 3.51 -7.94
C THR A 93 -0.51 3.33 -9.33
N ILE A 94 -1.34 3.40 -10.36
CA ILE A 94 -0.91 3.51 -11.75
C ILE A 94 -0.89 4.98 -12.13
N LEU A 95 0.23 5.47 -12.62
CA LEU A 95 0.46 6.84 -13.09
C LEU A 95 0.59 6.83 -14.61
N SER A 96 -0.07 7.74 -15.31
CA SER A 96 0.08 7.93 -16.76
C SER A 96 0.13 9.42 -17.09
N ASP A 97 1.24 9.85 -17.70
CA ASP A 97 1.40 11.21 -18.19
C ASP A 97 0.92 11.29 -19.65
N ARG A 98 -0.22 11.94 -19.90
CA ARG A 98 -0.83 12.11 -21.24
C ARG A 98 -1.16 10.79 -21.96
N PRO A 99 -2.27 10.12 -21.60
CA PRO A 99 -2.83 9.03 -22.41
C PRO A 99 -3.12 9.53 -23.85
N PRO A 100 -2.91 8.72 -24.90
CA PRO A 100 -2.76 7.26 -24.90
C PRO A 100 -1.32 6.76 -25.09
N GLY A 101 -0.31 7.65 -25.13
CA GLY A 101 0.97 7.37 -25.79
C GLY A 101 2.23 7.33 -24.92
N CYS A 102 2.18 7.59 -23.62
CA CYS A 102 3.39 7.61 -22.77
C CYS A 102 3.28 6.58 -21.64
N GLY A 103 4.44 6.04 -21.24
CA GLY A 103 4.57 4.92 -20.32
C GLY A 103 3.74 5.10 -19.05
N CYS A 104 3.20 4.00 -18.56
CA CYS A 104 2.54 3.98 -17.27
C CYS A 104 3.57 3.61 -16.21
N ALA A 105 3.62 4.35 -15.12
CA ALA A 105 4.38 3.96 -13.93
C ALA A 105 3.45 3.26 -12.95
N LEU A 106 3.99 2.33 -12.17
CA LEU A 106 3.27 1.74 -11.05
C LEU A 106 4.05 2.01 -9.77
N VAL A 107 3.35 2.46 -8.73
CA VAL A 107 3.89 2.78 -7.41
C VAL A 107 3.11 2.05 -6.33
N ARG A 108 3.80 1.51 -5.31
CA ARG A 108 3.14 0.96 -4.12
C ARG A 108 2.97 2.06 -3.06
N GLN A 109 1.74 2.36 -2.69
CA GLN A 109 1.42 3.41 -1.71
C GLN A 109 1.37 2.88 -0.28
N SER A 110 0.90 1.64 -0.12
CA SER A 110 0.72 1.05 1.19
C SER A 110 0.91 -0.46 1.16
N PHE A 111 1.31 -1.00 2.30
CA PHE A 111 1.48 -2.42 2.51
C PHE A 111 1.25 -2.72 3.99
N ARG A 112 0.24 -3.55 4.30
CA ARG A 112 -0.18 -3.80 5.69
C ARG A 112 -0.43 -5.29 5.92
N GLY A 113 0.44 -5.93 6.69
CA GLY A 113 0.31 -7.35 7.07
C GLY A 113 -0.80 -7.63 8.10
N PHE A 114 -0.95 -8.91 8.45
CA PHE A 114 -1.76 -9.30 9.62
C PHE A 114 -1.17 -8.74 10.92
N ASP A 115 -2.04 -8.50 11.90
CA ASP A 115 -1.66 -8.12 13.26
C ASP A 115 -0.74 -6.90 13.35
N ALA A 116 -0.82 -5.99 12.36
CA ALA A 116 0.08 -4.84 12.24
C ALA A 116 0.02 -3.84 13.41
N ASP A 117 -1.03 -3.89 14.23
CA ASP A 117 -1.14 -3.07 15.46
C ASP A 117 -0.77 -3.84 16.74
N SER A 118 -0.31 -5.09 16.60
CA SER A 118 0.11 -5.90 17.75
C SER A 118 1.37 -5.32 18.39
N PRO A 119 1.46 -5.29 19.73
CA PRO A 119 2.69 -4.94 20.42
C PRO A 119 3.75 -6.05 20.36
N ASP A 120 3.38 -7.26 19.92
CA ASP A 120 4.30 -8.40 19.76
C ASP A 120 4.97 -8.40 18.37
N TRP A 121 6.21 -7.93 18.30
CA TRP A 121 6.95 -7.80 17.04
C TRP A 121 7.06 -9.11 16.23
N PRO A 122 7.35 -10.28 16.83
CA PRO A 122 7.30 -11.56 16.11
C PRO A 122 5.96 -11.85 15.44
N THR A 123 4.84 -11.43 16.02
CA THR A 123 3.51 -11.58 15.42
C THR A 123 3.34 -10.65 14.22
N VAL A 124 3.72 -9.38 14.35
CA VAL A 124 3.72 -8.40 13.23
C VAL A 124 4.56 -8.92 12.07
N ALA A 125 5.79 -9.37 12.32
CA ALA A 125 6.71 -9.86 11.29
C ALA A 125 6.17 -11.08 10.53
N ARG A 126 5.50 -12.02 11.24
CA ARG A 126 4.83 -13.16 10.60
C ARG A 126 3.66 -12.71 9.72
N GLY A 127 2.88 -11.74 10.20
CA GLY A 127 1.76 -11.19 9.47
C GLY A 127 2.18 -10.45 8.20
N GLU A 128 3.27 -9.69 8.26
CA GLU A 128 3.89 -9.04 7.11
C GLU A 128 4.43 -10.06 6.11
N HIS A 129 5.18 -11.07 6.59
CA HIS A 129 5.71 -12.13 5.72
C HIS A 129 4.61 -12.87 4.96
N ALA A 130 3.47 -13.14 5.62
CA ALA A 130 2.33 -13.78 4.98
C ALA A 130 1.78 -12.93 3.81
N LEU A 131 1.71 -11.60 3.98
CA LEU A 131 1.31 -10.69 2.92
C LEU A 131 2.37 -10.62 1.81
N VAL A 132 3.66 -10.54 2.14
CA VAL A 132 4.78 -10.52 1.18
C VAL A 132 4.71 -11.71 0.25
N LYS A 133 4.45 -12.90 0.80
CA LYS A 133 4.28 -14.13 0.01
C LYS A 133 3.11 -14.06 -0.96
N ALA A 134 1.95 -13.56 -0.51
CA ALA A 134 0.76 -13.43 -1.35
C ALA A 134 0.96 -12.39 -2.46
N ASP A 135 1.55 -11.24 -2.12
CA ASP A 135 1.85 -10.16 -3.07
C ASP A 135 2.86 -10.60 -4.13
N THR A 136 3.92 -11.30 -3.72
CA THR A 136 4.92 -11.86 -4.64
C THR A 136 4.27 -12.81 -5.65
N ALA A 137 3.34 -13.66 -5.20
CA ALA A 137 2.61 -14.57 -6.08
C ALA A 137 1.69 -13.81 -7.05
N ALA A 138 1.03 -12.74 -6.61
CA ALA A 138 0.22 -11.88 -7.47
C ALA A 138 1.09 -11.19 -8.54
N LEU A 139 2.22 -10.61 -8.15
CA LEU A 139 3.13 -9.95 -9.08
C LEU A 139 3.77 -10.92 -10.08
N ALA A 140 4.04 -12.17 -9.69
CA ALA A 140 4.48 -13.20 -10.63
C ALA A 140 3.44 -13.46 -11.72
N LYS A 141 2.14 -13.48 -11.37
CA LYS A 141 1.06 -13.60 -12.37
C LYS A 141 0.94 -12.36 -13.25
N VAL A 142 1.13 -11.16 -12.70
CA VAL A 142 1.19 -9.93 -13.51
C VAL A 142 2.31 -10.05 -14.55
N ARG A 143 3.52 -10.40 -14.13
CA ARG A 143 4.67 -10.60 -15.04
C ARG A 143 4.36 -11.60 -16.14
N GLN A 144 3.78 -12.74 -15.77
CA GLN A 144 3.40 -13.77 -16.73
C GLN A 144 2.37 -13.25 -17.75
N ARG A 145 1.36 -12.52 -17.30
CA ARG A 145 0.29 -11.97 -18.17
C ARG A 145 0.78 -10.88 -19.09
N LEU A 146 1.68 -10.04 -18.61
CA LEU A 146 2.19 -8.90 -19.37
C LEU A 146 3.31 -9.29 -20.35
N GLY A 147 3.82 -10.53 -20.29
CA GLY A 147 4.81 -11.04 -21.23
C GLY A 147 6.17 -10.33 -21.14
N VAL A 148 6.41 -9.58 -20.06
CA VAL A 148 7.62 -8.80 -19.83
C VAL A 148 8.29 -9.23 -18.52
N SER A 149 9.62 -9.22 -18.50
CA SER A 149 10.36 -9.24 -17.24
C SER A 149 10.17 -7.89 -16.56
N LEU A 150 9.06 -7.72 -15.82
CA LEU A 150 8.95 -6.57 -14.94
C LEU A 150 10.00 -6.72 -13.85
N PRO A 151 10.72 -5.64 -13.50
CA PRO A 151 11.54 -5.66 -12.29
C PRO A 151 10.69 -6.12 -11.09
N ALA A 152 11.36 -6.70 -10.10
CA ALA A 152 10.73 -6.88 -8.80
C ALA A 152 10.22 -5.51 -8.34
N MET A 153 8.93 -5.38 -8.01
CA MET A 153 8.55 -4.22 -7.22
C MET A 153 9.24 -4.39 -5.89
N ASP A 154 9.96 -3.36 -5.43
CA ASP A 154 10.65 -3.42 -4.15
C ASP A 154 9.63 -3.80 -3.08
N MET A 155 9.91 -4.91 -2.40
CA MET A 155 9.13 -5.34 -1.26
C MET A 155 9.65 -4.59 -0.03
N PRO A 156 8.80 -4.30 0.97
CA PRO A 156 9.32 -3.82 2.23
C PRO A 156 10.34 -4.84 2.75
N ILE A 157 11.53 -4.35 3.08
CA ILE A 157 12.57 -5.17 3.71
C ILE A 157 12.21 -5.24 5.21
N PRO A 158 12.05 -6.44 5.78
CA PRO A 158 11.78 -6.60 7.22
C PRO A 158 12.95 -6.16 8.10
#